data_AF-A0A961AZB2-F1
#
_entry.id   AF-A0A961AZB2-F1
#
_cell.length_a   1.000
_cell.length_b   1.000
_cell.length_c   1.000
_cell.angle_alpha   90.00
_cell.angle_beta   90.00
_cell.angle_gamma   90.00
#
_symmetry.space_group_name_H-M   'P 1'
#
loop_
_entity.id
_entity.type
_entity.pdbx_description
1 polymer ?
#
loop_
_entity_poly.entity_id
_entity_poly.type
_entity_poly.pdbx_seq_one_letter_code
_entity_poly.pdbx_strand_id
1 'polypeptide(L)'
;DLAKSNPAAAAAIEAQKEEGKEIESPVKFTMADGVLTIDTGVSPDTISEIGEAGGGLAGGGPLGGPNGAQIDPAAAMQMAAGMFQGMRIAYFIRIDGEIAETNATYVDDTLITMSDMEPGKMMTDPNFGQIVKEAQALQGQQPDQAQIEAMMEKVKKIEGVKMETQEQVTVRFK
;
A
#
# COMPACT_ATOMS: atom_id res chain seq x y z
N ASP A 1 -37.02 17.45 2.29
CA ASP A 1 -36.99 17.47 0.82
C ASP A 1 -35.75 18.23 0.36
N LEU A 2 -34.58 17.57 0.47
CA LEU A 2 -33.24 18.11 0.16
C LEU A 2 -32.63 17.44 -1.09
N ALA A 3 -33.43 16.64 -1.80
CA ALA A 3 -33.01 15.91 -3.00
C ALA A 3 -33.33 16.65 -4.32
N LYS A 4 -33.82 17.89 -4.26
CA LYS A 4 -34.27 18.66 -5.43
C LYS A 4 -33.38 19.85 -5.82
N SER A 5 -32.23 20.05 -5.18
CA SER A 5 -31.39 21.24 -5.43
C SER A 5 -29.94 20.96 -5.81
N ASN A 6 -29.56 19.71 -6.12
CA ASN A 6 -28.23 19.47 -6.72
C ASN A 6 -28.18 18.18 -7.57
N PRO A 7 -28.36 18.26 -8.90
CA PRO A 7 -28.23 17.09 -9.77
C PRO A 7 -26.81 16.52 -9.83
N ALA A 8 -25.78 17.26 -9.39
CA ALA A 8 -24.41 16.75 -9.27
C ALA A 8 -24.21 15.90 -8.00
N ALA A 9 -25.02 16.12 -6.95
CA ALA A 9 -24.99 15.29 -5.74
C ALA A 9 -25.73 13.96 -5.93
N ALA A 10 -26.71 13.90 -6.83
CA ALA A 10 -27.36 12.65 -7.23
C ALA A 10 -26.42 11.79 -8.10
N ALA A 11 -25.70 12.39 -9.04
CA ALA A 11 -24.73 11.70 -9.89
C ALA A 11 -23.51 11.14 -9.11
N ALA A 12 -23.11 11.79 -8.01
CA ALA A 12 -22.01 11.30 -7.17
C ALA A 12 -22.41 10.10 -6.28
N ILE A 13 -23.70 9.94 -5.97
CA ILE A 13 -24.21 8.80 -5.18
C ILE A 13 -24.56 7.61 -6.11
N GLU A 14 -24.92 7.86 -7.37
CA GLU A 14 -25.18 6.79 -8.36
C GLU A 14 -23.90 6.17 -8.99
N ALA A 15 -22.75 6.83 -8.90
CA ALA A 15 -21.48 6.32 -9.44
C ALA A 15 -20.72 5.32 -8.52
N GLN A 16 -21.25 5.00 -7.33
CA GLN A 16 -20.66 4.02 -6.40
C GLN A 16 -21.47 2.72 -6.27
N LYS A 17 -22.25 2.40 -7.31
CA LYS A 17 -22.89 1.09 -7.50
C LYS A 17 -22.21 0.32 -8.63
N GLU A 18 -20.89 0.14 -8.56
CA GLU A 18 -20.28 -1.02 -9.21
C GLU A 18 -20.35 -2.19 -8.24
N GLU A 19 -21.33 -3.03 -8.50
CA GLU A 19 -21.60 -4.28 -7.83
C GLU A 19 -20.37 -5.20 -7.87
N GLY A 20 -19.91 -5.64 -6.70
CA GLY A 20 -19.39 -6.98 -6.49
C GLY A 20 -18.30 -7.48 -7.44
N LYS A 21 -17.30 -6.66 -7.78
CA LYS A 21 -16.05 -7.22 -8.29
C LYS A 21 -15.40 -7.95 -7.12
N GLU A 22 -15.49 -9.27 -7.12
CA GLU A 22 -14.64 -10.13 -6.28
C GLU A 22 -13.21 -9.64 -6.56
N ILE A 23 -12.61 -8.95 -5.59
CA ILE A 23 -11.19 -8.67 -5.65
C ILE A 23 -10.57 -10.04 -5.39
N GLU A 24 -10.30 -10.80 -6.46
CA GLU A 24 -9.51 -12.01 -6.35
C GLU A 24 -8.26 -11.64 -5.56
N SER A 25 -8.09 -12.27 -4.39
CA SER A 25 -6.92 -12.02 -3.57
C SER A 25 -5.69 -12.26 -4.44
N PRO A 26 -4.78 -11.27 -4.61
CA PRO A 26 -3.56 -11.48 -5.38
C PRO A 26 -2.69 -12.57 -4.75
N VAL A 27 -2.96 -12.90 -3.48
CA VAL A 27 -2.29 -13.97 -2.73
C VAL A 27 -2.91 -15.33 -3.04
N LYS A 28 -2.08 -16.28 -3.48
CA LYS A 28 -2.48 -17.67 -3.73
C LYS A 28 -1.73 -18.61 -2.80
N PHE A 29 -2.43 -19.66 -2.36
CA PHE A 29 -1.88 -20.66 -1.45
C PHE A 29 -1.86 -22.01 -2.15
N THR A 30 -0.71 -22.69 -2.11
CA THR A 30 -0.57 -24.06 -2.60
C THR A 30 0.13 -24.92 -1.55
N MET A 31 -0.34 -26.15 -1.38
CA MET A 31 0.22 -27.10 -0.42
C MET A 31 0.69 -28.34 -1.17
N ALA A 32 1.96 -28.70 -1.02
CA ALA A 32 2.52 -29.93 -1.57
C ALA A 32 3.59 -30.48 -0.62
N ASP A 33 3.57 -31.78 -0.37
CA ASP A 33 4.61 -32.49 0.40
C ASP A 33 4.95 -31.86 1.77
N GLY A 34 3.94 -31.32 2.47
CA GLY A 34 4.11 -30.67 3.78
C GLY A 34 4.77 -29.29 3.72
N VAL A 35 4.80 -28.67 2.53
CA VAL A 35 5.25 -27.30 2.31
C VAL A 35 4.09 -26.46 1.78
N LEU A 36 3.77 -25.39 2.51
CA LEU A 36 2.89 -24.33 2.05
C LEU A 36 3.71 -23.32 1.24
N THR A 37 3.30 -23.07 0.01
CA THR A 37 3.79 -21.97 -0.81
C THR A 37 2.72 -20.90 -0.92
N ILE A 38 3.09 -19.69 -0.55
CA ILE A 38 2.30 -18.47 -0.60
C ILE A 38 2.87 -17.65 -1.74
N ASP A 39 2.14 -17.60 -2.85
CA ASP A 39 2.35 -16.59 -3.89
C ASP A 39 1.83 -15.27 -3.32
N THR A 40 2.73 -14.32 -3.10
CA THR A 40 2.41 -13.08 -2.38
C THR A 40 1.64 -12.11 -3.25
N GLY A 41 1.55 -12.37 -4.56
CA GLY A 41 1.01 -11.43 -5.54
C GLY A 41 1.80 -10.14 -5.64
N VAL A 42 2.98 -10.06 -5.01
CA VAL A 42 3.92 -8.95 -5.15
C VAL A 42 4.59 -9.12 -6.50
N SER A 43 3.94 -8.61 -7.53
CA SER A 43 4.52 -8.48 -8.86
C SER A 43 4.86 -7.01 -9.13
N PRO A 44 5.79 -6.73 -10.06
CA PRO A 44 6.09 -5.38 -10.52
C PRO A 44 4.83 -4.63 -10.98
N ASP A 45 3.93 -5.35 -11.65
CA ASP A 45 2.64 -4.82 -12.11
C ASP A 45 1.74 -4.43 -10.93
N THR A 46 1.63 -5.28 -9.91
CA THR A 46 0.84 -5.02 -8.70
C THR A 46 1.42 -3.86 -7.87
N ILE A 47 2.74 -3.72 -7.82
CA ILE A 47 3.40 -2.58 -7.17
C ILE A 47 3.13 -1.28 -7.93
N SER A 48 3.15 -1.32 -9.27
CA SER A 48 2.80 -0.17 -10.11
C SER A 48 1.36 0.29 -9.84
N GLU A 49 0.41 -0.64 -9.76
CA GLU A 49 -1.00 -0.33 -9.43
C GLU A 49 -1.18 0.24 -8.01
N ILE A 50 -0.42 -0.26 -7.03
CA ILE A 50 -0.40 0.32 -5.67
C ILE A 50 0.20 1.73 -5.69
N GLY A 51 1.20 2.00 -6.53
CA GLY A 51 1.75 3.35 -6.74
C GLY A 51 0.72 4.32 -7.33
N GLU A 52 -0.13 3.84 -8.23
CA GLU A 52 -1.22 4.63 -8.82
C GLU A 52 -2.37 4.86 -7.82
N ALA A 53 -2.75 3.85 -7.02
CA ALA A 53 -3.77 3.97 -5.97
C ALA A 53 -3.27 4.78 -4.74
N GLY A 54 -2.00 4.60 -4.36
CA GLY A 54 -1.31 5.33 -3.29
C GLY A 54 -0.92 6.76 -3.69
N GLY A 55 -0.86 7.06 -4.99
CA GLY A 55 -0.80 8.42 -5.54
C GLY A 55 -1.97 9.30 -5.10
N GLY A 56 -3.09 8.71 -4.65
CA GLY A 56 -4.19 9.42 -4.01
C GLY A 56 -3.86 9.99 -2.62
N LEU A 57 -2.93 9.38 -1.88
CA LEU A 57 -2.45 9.88 -0.58
C LEU A 57 -1.34 10.92 -0.70
N ALA A 58 -0.59 10.91 -1.82
CA ALA A 58 0.50 11.86 -2.07
C ALA A 58 0.18 12.94 -3.12
N GLY A 59 -0.98 12.92 -3.80
CA GLY A 59 -1.20 13.84 -4.92
C GLY A 59 -2.59 13.97 -5.54
N GLY A 60 -3.70 13.57 -4.90
CA GLY A 60 -4.99 13.61 -5.63
C GLY A 60 -6.31 13.75 -4.85
N GLY A 61 -6.33 13.83 -3.52
CA GLY A 61 -7.53 14.18 -2.74
C GLY A 61 -7.54 15.66 -2.36
N PRO A 62 -8.70 16.30 -2.06
CA PRO A 62 -8.83 17.75 -1.95
C PRO A 62 -8.16 18.28 -0.67
N LEU A 63 -6.83 18.38 -0.68
CA LEU A 63 -6.05 19.23 0.22
C LEU A 63 -5.95 20.67 -0.32
N GLY A 64 -6.85 21.04 -1.23
CA GLY A 64 -7.20 22.44 -1.43
C GLY A 64 -7.83 22.92 -0.13
N GLY A 65 -7.09 23.70 0.64
CA GLY A 65 -7.60 24.34 1.85
C GLY A 65 -8.94 25.03 1.56
N PRO A 66 -9.81 25.20 2.58
CA PRO A 66 -11.02 25.97 2.39
C PRO A 66 -10.62 27.35 1.83
N ASN A 67 -11.05 27.64 0.59
CA ASN A 67 -10.84 28.88 -0.17
C ASN A 67 -9.64 28.97 -1.15
N GLY A 68 -9.01 27.87 -1.56
CA GLY A 68 -8.05 27.92 -2.68
C GLY A 68 -6.76 28.71 -2.40
N ALA A 69 -6.41 28.87 -1.12
CA ALA A 69 -5.09 29.33 -0.73
C ALA A 69 -4.06 28.24 -1.08
N GLN A 70 -2.96 28.63 -1.75
CA GLN A 70 -1.80 27.75 -1.91
C GLN A 70 -1.20 27.51 -0.53
N ILE A 71 -1.51 26.36 0.05
CA ILE A 71 -0.84 25.88 1.25
C ILE A 71 0.57 25.46 0.83
N ASP A 72 1.57 25.89 1.60
CA ASP A 72 2.95 25.44 1.41
C ASP A 72 2.99 23.89 1.41
N PRO A 73 3.64 23.24 0.43
CA PRO A 73 3.65 21.78 0.32
C PRO A 73 4.15 21.06 1.58
N ALA A 74 5.08 21.66 2.33
CA ALA A 74 5.55 21.07 3.58
C ALA A 74 4.51 21.20 4.69
N ALA A 75 3.81 22.34 4.77
CA ALA A 75 2.68 22.51 5.69
C ALA A 75 1.51 21.56 5.36
N ALA A 76 1.22 21.33 4.07
CA ALA A 76 0.21 20.36 3.63
C ALA A 76 0.58 18.92 4.04
N MET A 77 1.84 18.51 3.85
CA MET A 77 2.32 17.20 4.30
C MET A 77 2.27 17.03 5.82
N GLN A 78 2.59 18.07 6.59
CA GLN A 78 2.48 18.01 8.06
C GLN A 78 1.04 17.86 8.53
N MET A 79 0.09 18.56 7.90
CA MET A 79 -1.34 18.39 8.19
C MET A 79 -1.84 16.98 7.83
N ALA A 80 -1.41 16.44 6.68
CA ALA A 80 -1.72 15.06 6.29
C ALA A 80 -1.12 14.04 7.26
N ALA A 81 0.15 14.20 7.65
CA ALA A 81 0.82 13.33 8.60
C ALA A 81 0.10 13.32 9.96
N GLY A 82 -0.37 14.48 10.43
CA GLY A 82 -1.18 14.58 11.65
C GLY A 82 -2.52 13.83 11.56
N MET A 83 -3.15 13.79 10.37
CA MET A 83 -4.39 13.03 10.15
C MET A 83 -4.15 11.51 10.18
N PHE A 84 -2.99 11.05 9.69
CA PHE A 84 -2.61 9.65 9.68
C PHE A 84 -1.77 9.23 10.89
N GLN A 85 -1.59 10.12 11.86
CA GLN A 85 -0.80 9.84 13.04
C GLN A 85 -1.45 8.72 13.86
N GLY A 86 -0.66 7.69 14.19
CA GLY A 86 -1.14 6.51 14.90
C GLY A 86 -1.95 5.53 14.04
N MET A 87 -2.14 5.81 12.75
CA MET A 87 -2.71 4.84 11.81
C MET A 87 -1.65 3.79 11.47
N ARG A 88 -2.07 2.52 11.50
CA ARG A 88 -1.28 1.37 11.09
C ARG A 88 -2.14 0.49 10.19
N ILE A 89 -1.63 0.18 9.01
CA ILE A 89 -2.25 -0.70 8.01
C ILE A 89 -1.33 -1.91 7.90
N ALA A 90 -1.82 -3.08 8.27
CA ALA A 90 -1.00 -4.28 8.25
C ALA A 90 -1.77 -5.48 7.74
N TYR A 91 -1.09 -6.29 6.93
CA TYR A 91 -1.53 -7.56 6.41
C TYR A 91 -0.56 -8.65 6.86
N PHE A 92 -1.10 -9.64 7.54
CA PHE A 92 -0.36 -10.77 8.06
C PHE A 92 -0.99 -12.07 7.60
N ILE A 93 -0.17 -13.11 7.47
CA ILE A 93 -0.61 -14.48 7.30
C ILE A 93 -0.25 -15.22 8.58
N ARG A 94 -1.27 -15.74 9.28
CA ARG A 94 -1.08 -16.63 10.43
C ARG A 94 -1.06 -18.06 9.95
N ILE A 95 -0.03 -18.79 10.34
CA ILE A 95 0.12 -20.22 10.10
C ILE A 95 -0.53 -20.98 11.26
N ASP A 96 -1.48 -21.85 10.95
CA ASP A 96 -2.08 -22.76 11.93
C ASP A 96 -1.23 -24.04 12.00
N GLY A 97 -0.19 -24.00 12.84
CA GLY A 97 0.79 -25.07 13.00
C GLY A 97 2.15 -24.55 13.42
N GLU A 98 3.10 -25.46 13.65
CA GLU A 98 4.49 -25.08 13.97
C GLU A 98 5.32 -24.95 12.70
N ILE A 99 5.95 -23.78 12.52
CA ILE A 99 6.90 -23.55 11.43
C ILE A 99 8.21 -24.28 11.75
N ALA A 100 8.60 -25.22 10.89
CA ALA A 100 9.92 -25.84 10.93
C ALA A 100 10.96 -24.96 10.22
N GLU A 101 10.59 -24.43 9.06
CA GLU A 101 11.46 -23.61 8.20
C GLU A 101 10.60 -22.67 7.34
N THR A 102 11.08 -21.46 7.10
CA THR A 102 10.47 -20.53 6.15
C THR A 102 11.51 -19.60 5.56
N ASN A 103 11.29 -19.14 4.32
CA ASN A 103 12.10 -18.10 3.71
C ASN A 103 11.57 -16.68 3.98
N ALA A 104 10.41 -16.51 4.64
CA ALA A 104 9.85 -15.18 4.92
C ALA A 104 10.83 -14.29 5.72
N THR A 105 10.87 -13.01 5.36
CA THR A 105 11.77 -12.01 5.94
C THR A 105 11.33 -11.57 7.33
N TYR A 106 10.01 -11.47 7.53
CA TYR A 106 9.41 -10.93 8.76
C TYR A 106 8.49 -11.97 9.40
N VAL A 107 9.03 -12.72 10.35
CA VAL A 107 8.30 -13.80 11.04
C VAL A 107 8.34 -13.57 12.54
N ASP A 108 7.17 -13.62 13.16
CA ASP A 108 7.00 -13.62 14.62
C ASP A 108 6.20 -14.86 15.02
N ASP A 109 6.92 -15.89 15.45
CA ASP A 109 6.37 -17.22 15.77
C ASP A 109 5.57 -17.82 14.60
N THR A 110 4.24 -17.75 14.64
CA THR A 110 3.32 -18.25 13.61
C THR A 110 2.80 -17.16 12.67
N LEU A 111 3.24 -15.92 12.85
CA LEU A 111 2.75 -14.76 12.11
C LEU A 111 3.80 -14.30 11.09
N ILE A 112 3.45 -14.38 9.80
CA ILE A 112 4.26 -13.86 8.70
C ILE A 112 3.72 -12.47 8.33
N THR A 113 4.58 -11.45 8.35
CA THR A 113 4.21 -10.08 7.96
C THR A 113 4.37 -9.92 6.46
N MET A 114 3.26 -9.68 5.77
CA MET A 114 3.24 -9.43 4.33
C MET A 114 3.39 -7.94 4.06
N SER A 115 2.63 -7.11 4.77
CA SER A 115 2.84 -5.66 4.81
C SER A 115 2.48 -5.10 6.19
N ASP A 116 3.21 -4.10 6.63
CA ASP A 116 2.96 -3.37 7.88
C ASP A 116 3.45 -1.95 7.69
N MET A 117 2.51 -1.03 7.54
CA MET A 117 2.76 0.36 7.18
C MET A 117 2.14 1.29 8.22
N GLU A 118 2.91 2.28 8.63
CA GLU A 118 2.48 3.38 9.50
C GLU A 118 2.54 4.69 8.71
N PRO A 119 1.49 5.06 7.96
CA PRO A 119 1.56 6.20 7.03
C PRO A 119 1.94 7.52 7.70
N GLY A 120 1.49 7.74 8.94
CA GLY A 120 1.89 8.91 9.72
C GLY A 120 3.41 8.99 9.95
N LYS A 121 4.08 7.86 10.21
CA LYS A 121 5.55 7.81 10.36
C LYS A 121 6.24 7.99 9.02
N MET A 122 5.74 7.33 7.98
CA MET A 122 6.29 7.44 6.62
C MET A 122 6.33 8.89 6.16
N MET A 123 5.25 9.65 6.35
CA MET A 123 5.18 11.06 5.92
C MET A 123 6.13 11.99 6.69
N THR A 124 6.58 11.58 7.87
CA THR A 124 7.59 12.31 8.66
C THR A 124 9.03 11.88 8.37
N ASP A 125 9.22 10.83 7.58
CA ASP A 125 10.56 10.36 7.19
C ASP A 125 11.22 11.40 6.26
N PRO A 126 12.47 11.80 6.52
CA PRO A 126 13.16 12.82 5.74
C PRO A 126 13.33 12.43 4.26
N ASN A 127 13.30 11.14 3.93
CA ASN A 127 13.46 10.63 2.57
C ASN A 127 12.13 10.48 1.82
N PHE A 128 11.00 10.46 2.53
CA PHE A 128 9.68 10.23 1.92
C PHE A 128 9.35 11.24 0.83
N GLY A 129 9.64 12.53 1.07
CA GLY A 129 9.41 13.58 0.07
C GLY A 129 10.23 13.40 -1.22
N GLN A 130 11.42 12.80 -1.14
CA GLN A 130 12.22 12.47 -2.32
C GLN A 130 11.62 11.27 -3.07
N ILE A 131 11.21 10.23 -2.34
CA ILE A 131 10.59 9.03 -2.91
C ILE A 131 9.29 9.38 -3.62
N VAL A 132 8.46 10.24 -3.03
CA VAL A 132 7.23 10.74 -3.68
C VAL A 132 7.53 11.50 -4.97
N LYS A 133 8.55 12.36 -4.99
CA LYS A 133 8.94 13.09 -6.21
C LYS A 133 9.44 12.15 -7.31
N GLU A 134 10.23 11.15 -6.95
CA GLU A 134 10.69 10.13 -7.90
C GLU A 134 9.52 9.31 -8.43
N ALA A 135 8.61 8.88 -7.58
CA ALA A 135 7.40 8.17 -7.99
C ALA A 135 6.51 9.03 -8.92
N GLN A 136 6.34 10.32 -8.61
CA GLN A 136 5.62 11.27 -9.47
C GLN A 136 6.30 11.46 -10.83
N ALA A 137 7.64 11.46 -10.89
CA ALA A 137 8.36 11.55 -12.15
C ALA A 137 8.14 10.33 -13.04
N LEU A 138 7.84 9.17 -12.44
CA LEU A 138 7.50 7.92 -13.13
C LEU A 138 6.00 7.80 -13.44
N GLN A 139 5.17 8.69 -12.90
CA GLN A 139 3.72 8.66 -13.12
C GLN A 139 3.37 8.88 -14.59
N GLY A 140 2.54 8.02 -15.16
CA GLY A 140 2.18 8.04 -16.58
C GLY A 140 3.24 7.40 -17.51
N GLN A 141 4.30 6.84 -16.94
CA GLN A 141 5.24 5.95 -17.61
C GLN A 141 4.99 4.52 -17.10
N GLN A 142 5.30 3.50 -17.91
CA GLN A 142 5.44 2.14 -17.40
C GLN A 142 6.87 2.00 -16.88
N PRO A 143 7.12 2.08 -15.56
CA PRO A 143 8.46 1.92 -15.03
C PRO A 143 8.97 0.52 -15.35
N ASP A 144 10.24 0.42 -15.71
CA ASP A 144 10.87 -0.90 -15.90
C ASP A 144 11.11 -1.59 -14.56
N GLN A 145 11.40 -2.89 -14.62
CA GLN A 145 11.66 -3.73 -13.46
C GLN A 145 12.71 -3.14 -12.51
N ALA A 146 13.80 -2.61 -13.07
CA ALA A 146 14.91 -2.09 -12.28
C ALA A 146 14.52 -0.82 -11.52
N GLN A 147 13.66 0.01 -12.11
CA GLN A 147 13.12 1.21 -11.46
C GLN A 147 12.18 0.85 -10.30
N ILE A 148 11.34 -0.17 -10.50
CA ILE A 148 10.44 -0.68 -9.45
C ILE A 148 11.25 -1.24 -8.28
N GLU A 149 12.23 -2.09 -8.55
CA GLU A 149 13.12 -2.65 -7.52
C GLU A 149 13.88 -1.56 -6.77
N ALA A 150 14.42 -0.57 -7.48
CA ALA A 150 15.12 0.56 -6.87
C ALA A 150 14.20 1.40 -5.97
N MET A 151 12.95 1.59 -6.36
CA MET A 151 11.95 2.29 -5.53
C MET A 151 11.60 1.48 -4.29
N MET A 152 11.40 0.17 -4.42
CA MET A 152 11.09 -0.72 -3.29
C MET A 152 12.24 -0.76 -2.27
N GLU A 153 13.49 -0.79 -2.73
CA GLU A 153 14.67 -0.73 -1.85
C GLU A 153 14.78 0.60 -1.08
N LYS A 154 14.23 1.69 -1.62
CA LYS A 154 14.12 2.97 -0.90
C LYS A 154 12.97 2.94 0.11
N VAL A 155 11.81 2.41 -0.29
CA VAL A 155 10.62 2.31 0.57
C VAL A 155 10.88 1.42 1.79
N LYS A 156 11.60 0.31 1.64
CA LYS A 156 12.01 -0.57 2.75
C LYS A 156 12.84 0.13 3.84
N LYS A 157 13.51 1.23 3.50
CA LYS A 157 14.36 1.99 4.43
C LYS A 157 13.58 3.04 5.20
N ILE A 158 12.33 3.29 4.83
CA ILE A 158 11.45 4.26 5.51
C ILE A 158 11.05 3.68 6.86
N GLU A 159 11.16 4.50 7.90
CA GLU A 159 10.68 4.10 9.22
C GLU A 159 9.15 3.89 9.21
N GLY A 160 8.70 2.77 9.78
CA GLY A 160 7.28 2.42 9.80
C GLY A 160 6.81 1.66 8.56
N VAL A 161 7.72 1.11 7.75
CA VAL A 161 7.40 0.16 6.67
C VAL A 161 8.08 -1.18 6.88
N LYS A 162 7.30 -2.25 6.88
CA LYS A 162 7.77 -3.62 6.63
C LYS A 162 6.95 -4.18 5.49
N MET A 163 7.62 -4.82 4.55
CA MET A 163 6.96 -5.43 3.40
C MET A 163 7.74 -6.66 2.97
N GLU A 164 7.05 -7.79 2.87
CA GLU A 164 7.61 -8.98 2.25
C GLU A 164 7.75 -8.73 0.75
N THR A 165 8.95 -8.94 0.22
CA THR A 165 9.25 -8.68 -1.20
C THR A 165 9.57 -9.93 -1.98
N GLN A 166 9.53 -11.09 -1.33
CA GLN A 166 9.56 -12.34 -2.06
C GLN A 166 8.24 -12.54 -2.79
N GLU A 167 8.33 -12.84 -4.08
CA GLU A 167 7.17 -13.28 -4.87
C GLU A 167 6.57 -14.56 -4.29
N GLN A 168 7.40 -15.43 -3.73
CA GLN A 168 6.98 -16.69 -3.11
C GLN A 168 7.58 -16.86 -1.72
N VAL A 169 6.69 -17.04 -0.75
CA VAL A 169 7.04 -17.47 0.61
C VAL A 169 6.74 -18.95 0.74
N THR A 170 7.69 -19.72 1.23
CA THR A 170 7.55 -21.15 1.55
C THR A 170 7.58 -21.34 3.06
N VAL A 171 6.73 -22.24 3.56
CA VAL A 171 6.63 -22.62 4.96
C VAL A 171 6.60 -24.14 5.03
N ARG A 172 7.63 -24.72 5.65
CA ARG A 172 7.66 -26.14 6.00
C ARG A 172 7.11 -26.31 7.42
N PHE A 173 6.17 -27.21 7.59
CA PHE A 173 5.62 -27.53 8.91
C PHE A 173 6.47 -28.59 9.62
N LYS A 174 6.41 -28.62 10.96
CA LYS A 174 6.99 -29.70 11.77
C LYS A 174 6.17 -30.99 11.71
#